data_AF-A0A0F9V578-F1
#
_entry.id   AF-A0A0F9V578-F1
#
_cell.length_a   1.000
_cell.length_b   1.000
_cell.length_c   1.000
_cell.angle_alpha   90.00
_cell.angle_beta   90.00
_cell.angle_gamma   90.00
#
_symmetry.space_group_name_H-M   'P 1'
#
loop_
_entity.id
_entity.type
_entity.pdbx_description
1 polymer ?
#
loop_
_entity_poly.entity_id
_entity_poly.type
_entity_poly.pdbx_seq_one_letter_code
_entity_poly.pdbx_strand_id
1 'polypeptide(L)'
;MQHALRRPNIIRRPTPKSTARRKADEETSVVFKIIIFVLIILAAVALGRVVQFALYNQYALENEQLIKDIGSEQQIRQELVSRKLSLESPQRIQSIAMKKLKMIKPADVRYIVYKEVQDKPRLAYAQKNF
;
A
#
# COMPACT_ATOMS: atom_id res chain seq x y z
N MET A 1 86.66 -55.20 -55.17
CA MET A 1 85.22 -55.37 -55.43
C MET A 1 84.45 -55.04 -54.17
N GLN A 2 83.70 -53.94 -54.18
CA GLN A 2 82.95 -53.43 -53.02
C GLN A 2 81.57 -54.11 -52.99
N HIS A 3 81.27 -54.89 -51.97
CA HIS A 3 79.92 -55.39 -51.71
C HIS A 3 79.22 -54.45 -50.73
N ALA A 4 78.30 -53.64 -51.26
CA ALA A 4 77.43 -52.77 -50.47
C ALA A 4 76.36 -53.62 -49.76
N LEU A 5 76.43 -53.67 -48.43
CA LEU A 5 75.41 -54.30 -47.59
C LEU A 5 74.16 -53.41 -47.52
N ARG A 6 73.12 -53.76 -48.30
CA ARG A 6 71.77 -53.19 -48.17
C ARG A 6 71.19 -53.53 -46.81
N ARG A 7 70.94 -52.51 -45.98
CA ARG A 7 70.19 -52.68 -44.71
C ARG A 7 68.70 -52.88 -45.01
N PRO A 8 68.03 -53.85 -44.36
CA PRO A 8 66.58 -54.02 -44.51
C PRO A 8 65.84 -52.84 -43.85
N ASN A 9 64.89 -52.27 -44.60
CA ASN A 9 64.03 -51.19 -44.13
C ASN A 9 62.95 -51.79 -43.20
N ILE A 10 63.15 -51.68 -41.89
CA ILE A 10 62.17 -52.14 -40.90
C ILE A 10 61.09 -51.07 -40.80
N ILE A 11 59.98 -51.29 -41.51
CA ILE A 11 58.76 -50.48 -41.39
C ILE A 11 58.21 -50.65 -39.96
N ARG A 12 58.48 -49.67 -39.09
CA ARG A 12 57.91 -49.62 -37.74
C ARG A 12 56.41 -49.36 -37.88
N ARG A 13 55.58 -50.36 -37.58
CA ARG A 13 54.12 -50.17 -37.46
C ARG A 13 53.84 -49.16 -36.34
N PRO A 14 52.99 -48.15 -36.55
CA PRO A 14 52.60 -47.25 -35.48
C PRO A 14 51.84 -48.04 -34.41
N THR A 15 52.38 -48.07 -33.19
CA THR A 15 51.66 -48.62 -32.03
C THR A 15 50.40 -47.78 -31.78
N PRO A 16 49.22 -48.39 -31.56
CA PRO A 16 48.00 -47.64 -31.31
C PRO A 16 48.16 -46.81 -30.05
N LYS A 17 48.15 -45.48 -30.19
CA LYS A 17 48.19 -44.56 -29.06
C LYS A 17 46.93 -44.76 -28.23
N SER A 18 47.12 -45.10 -26.95
CA SER A 18 46.08 -45.35 -25.94
C SER A 18 44.96 -44.30 -25.99
N THR A 19 43.78 -44.71 -26.45
CA THR A 19 42.54 -43.92 -26.47
C THR A 19 41.89 -43.82 -25.09
N ALA A 20 42.31 -44.67 -24.14
CA ALA A 20 41.76 -44.72 -22.78
C ALA A 20 42.07 -43.44 -21.97
N ARG A 21 43.25 -42.83 -22.18
CA ARG A 21 43.64 -41.60 -21.46
C ARG A 21 42.76 -40.40 -21.84
N ARG A 22 42.35 -40.29 -23.11
CA ARG A 22 41.48 -39.20 -23.58
C ARG A 22 40.05 -39.30 -23.04
N LYS A 23 39.54 -40.52 -22.85
CA LYS A 23 38.20 -40.73 -22.28
C LYS A 23 38.13 -40.36 -20.80
N ALA A 24 39.18 -40.67 -20.03
CA ALA A 24 39.26 -40.30 -18.62
C ALA A 24 39.32 -38.77 -18.40
N ASP A 25 40.01 -38.04 -19.28
CA ASP A 25 40.06 -36.56 -19.26
C ASP A 25 38.70 -35.94 -19.67
N GLU A 26 37.96 -36.57 -20.58
CA GLU A 26 36.60 -36.11 -20.94
C GLU A 26 35.60 -36.32 -19.80
N GLU A 27 35.62 -37.49 -19.14
CA GLU A 27 34.70 -37.78 -18.02
C GLU A 27 34.93 -36.83 -16.84
N THR A 28 36.19 -36.54 -16.49
CA THR A 28 36.52 -35.57 -15.44
C THR A 28 36.14 -34.13 -15.82
N SER A 29 36.28 -33.76 -17.11
CA SER A 29 35.83 -32.46 -17.62
C SER A 29 34.32 -32.28 -17.55
N VAL A 30 33.54 -33.33 -17.82
CA VAL A 30 32.07 -33.29 -17.72
C VAL A 30 31.62 -33.12 -16.27
N VAL A 31 32.20 -33.88 -15.33
CA VAL A 31 31.85 -33.75 -13.90
C VAL A 31 32.17 -32.35 -13.37
N PHE A 32 33.31 -31.78 -13.74
CA PHE A 32 33.69 -30.42 -13.36
C PHE A 32 32.70 -29.36 -13.89
N LYS A 33 32.26 -29.49 -15.15
CA LYS A 33 31.24 -28.60 -15.74
C LYS A 33 29.91 -28.70 -15.00
N ILE A 34 29.49 -29.91 -14.62
CA ILE A 34 28.26 -30.13 -13.84
C ILE A 34 28.37 -29.42 -12.49
N ILE A 35 29.49 -29.57 -11.78
CA ILE A 35 29.70 -28.92 -10.48
C ILE A 35 29.62 -27.40 -10.60
N ILE A 36 30.28 -26.82 -11.61
CA ILE A 36 30.19 -25.37 -11.88
C ILE A 36 28.74 -24.97 -12.14
N PHE A 37 28.01 -25.74 -12.94
CA PHE A 37 26.62 -25.43 -13.27
C PHE A 37 25.72 -25.46 -12.02
N VAL A 38 25.92 -26.44 -11.13
CA VAL A 38 25.21 -26.51 -9.85
C VAL A 38 25.55 -25.29 -8.98
N LEU A 39 26.82 -24.89 -8.89
CA LEU A 39 27.22 -23.71 -8.13
C LEU A 39 26.58 -22.43 -8.68
N ILE A 40 26.50 -22.28 -10.00
CA ILE A 40 25.83 -21.14 -10.65
C ILE A 40 24.34 -21.11 -10.31
N ILE A 41 23.66 -22.27 -10.38
CA ILE A 41 22.24 -22.37 -10.01
C ILE A 41 22.04 -22.00 -8.55
N LEU A 42 22.86 -22.54 -7.64
CA LEU A 42 22.77 -22.23 -6.21
C LEU A 42 22.99 -20.73 -5.95
N ALA A 43 23.96 -20.11 -6.61
CA ALA A 43 24.21 -18.68 -6.51
C ALA A 43 23.01 -17.86 -7.03
N ALA A 44 22.42 -18.25 -8.16
CA ALA A 44 21.24 -17.58 -8.70
C ALA A 44 20.02 -17.67 -7.75
N VAL A 45 19.79 -18.83 -7.14
CA VAL A 45 18.72 -19.02 -6.15
C VAL A 45 18.97 -18.18 -4.90
N ALA A 46 20.20 -18.14 -4.40
CA ALA A 46 20.57 -17.33 -3.25
C ALA A 46 20.35 -15.84 -3.52
N LEU A 47 20.80 -15.33 -4.67
CA LEU A 47 20.57 -13.94 -5.07
C LEU A 47 19.08 -13.64 -5.24
N GLY A 48 18.32 -14.53 -5.86
CA GLY A 48 16.87 -14.39 -6.01
C GLY A 48 16.16 -14.25 -4.66
N ARG A 49 16.56 -15.03 -3.66
CA ARG A 49 16.02 -14.93 -2.29
C ARG A 49 16.36 -13.59 -1.62
N VAL A 50 17.59 -13.09 -1.79
CA VAL A 50 18.00 -11.79 -1.24
C VAL A 50 17.20 -10.66 -1.88
N VAL A 51 17.01 -10.69 -3.20
CA VAL A 51 16.20 -9.69 -3.92
C VAL A 51 14.75 -9.71 -3.43
N GLN A 52 14.15 -10.89 -3.30
CA GLN A 52 12.78 -11.02 -2.78
C GLN A 52 12.66 -10.45 -1.36
N PHE A 53 13.62 -10.74 -0.49
CA PHE A 53 13.62 -10.22 0.88
C PHE A 53 13.81 -8.70 0.91
N ALA A 54 14.69 -8.16 0.07
CA ALA A 54 14.90 -6.71 -0.06
C ALA A 54 13.64 -5.99 -0.55
N LEU A 55 12.97 -6.52 -1.57
CA LEU A 55 11.71 -5.97 -2.08
C LEU A 55 10.61 -6.02 -1.02
N TYR A 56 10.48 -7.15 -0.31
CA TYR A 56 9.50 -7.27 0.76
C TYR A 56 9.72 -6.21 1.86
N ASN A 57 10.97 -6.01 2.28
CA ASN A 57 11.29 -4.99 3.28
C ASN A 57 11.03 -3.57 2.77
N GLN A 58 11.33 -3.28 1.50
CA GLN A 58 11.01 -1.98 0.90
C GLN A 58 9.51 -1.71 0.91
N TYR A 59 8.69 -2.68 0.47
CA TYR A 59 7.23 -2.53 0.51
C TYR A 59 6.67 -2.43 1.93
N ALA A 60 7.27 -3.14 2.90
CA ALA A 60 6.86 -3.05 4.30
C ALA A 60 7.13 -1.65 4.86
N LEU A 61 8.31 -1.08 4.59
CA LEU A 61 8.68 0.27 4.99
C LEU A 61 7.80 1.33 4.32
N GLU A 62 7.56 1.20 3.02
CA GLU A 62 6.72 2.12 2.26
C GLU A 62 5.27 2.11 2.77
N ASN A 63 4.72 0.92 3.04
CA ASN A 63 3.39 0.80 3.66
C ASN A 63 3.34 1.42 5.06
N GLU A 64 4.37 1.22 5.89
CA GLU A 64 4.41 1.82 7.22
C GLU A 64 4.45 3.35 7.15
N GLN A 65 5.21 3.90 6.20
CA GLN A 65 5.24 5.34 5.92
C GLN A 65 3.87 5.84 5.45
N LEU A 66 3.23 5.15 4.51
CA LEU A 66 1.92 5.54 4.01
C LEU A 66 0.85 5.55 5.11
N ILE A 67 0.87 4.57 6.02
CA ILE A 67 -0.03 4.52 7.17
C ILE A 67 0.21 5.71 8.11
N LYS A 68 1.47 6.07 8.36
CA LYS A 68 1.81 7.24 9.20
C LYS A 68 1.32 8.53 8.55
N ASP A 69 1.53 8.70 7.25
CA ASP A 69 1.10 9.89 6.51
C ASP A 69 -0.43 10.02 6.54
N ILE A 70 -1.16 8.93 6.26
CA ILE A 70 -2.63 8.91 6.36
C ILE A 70 -3.09 9.26 7.77
N GLY A 71 -2.46 8.69 8.81
CA GLY A 71 -2.78 9.00 10.20
C GLY A 71 -2.58 10.49 10.52
N SER A 72 -1.48 11.08 10.05
CA SER A 72 -1.18 12.49 10.24
C SER A 72 -2.19 13.40 9.54
N GLU A 73 -2.57 13.08 8.30
CA GLU A 73 -3.57 13.85 7.57
C GLU A 73 -4.96 13.75 8.21
N GLN A 74 -5.33 12.56 8.70
CA GLN A 74 -6.59 12.38 9.42
C GLN A 74 -6.63 13.22 10.70
N GLN A 75 -5.52 13.27 11.44
CA GLN A 75 -5.42 14.08 12.65
C GLN A 75 -5.54 15.58 12.33
N ILE A 76 -4.82 16.05 11.31
CA ILE A 76 -4.92 17.45 10.84
C ILE A 76 -6.36 17.76 10.41
N ARG A 77 -7.00 16.86 9.66
CA ARG A 77 -8.38 17.03 9.22
C ARG A 77 -9.35 17.13 10.39
N GLN A 78 -9.20 16.27 11.40
CA GLN A 78 -10.02 16.33 12.62
C GLN A 78 -9.82 17.65 13.36
N GLU A 79 -8.57 18.10 13.49
CA GLU A 79 -8.27 19.39 14.11
C GLU A 79 -8.92 20.55 13.35
N LEU A 80 -8.81 20.57 12.02
CA LEU A 80 -9.42 21.60 11.18
C LEU A 80 -10.94 21.59 11.27
N VAL A 81 -11.57 20.41 11.28
CA VAL A 81 -13.02 20.29 11.47
C VAL A 81 -13.44 20.81 12.85
N SER A 82 -12.72 20.44 13.91
CA SER A 82 -12.96 20.95 15.26
C SER A 82 -12.82 22.47 15.34
N ARG A 83 -11.75 23.03 14.77
CA ARG A 83 -11.54 24.48 14.67
C ARG A 83 -12.66 25.16 13.90
N LYS A 84 -13.09 24.59 12.76
CA LYS A 84 -14.22 25.10 11.96
C LYS A 84 -15.51 25.12 12.77
N LEU A 85 -15.86 24.01 13.44
CA LEU A 85 -17.04 23.94 14.30
C LEU A 85 -16.98 24.97 15.44
N SER A 86 -15.79 25.18 16.02
CA SER A 86 -15.61 26.22 17.05
C SER A 86 -15.82 27.64 16.51
N LEU A 87 -15.41 27.90 15.25
CA LEU A 87 -15.56 29.18 14.56
C LEU A 87 -17.01 29.46 14.19
N GLU A 88 -17.69 28.43 13.68
CA GLU A 88 -19.10 28.48 13.25
C GLU A 88 -20.09 28.35 14.43
N SER A 89 -19.61 28.14 15.65
CA SER A 89 -20.47 27.98 16.81
C SER A 89 -21.37 29.22 17.02
N PRO A 90 -22.70 29.04 17.17
CA PRO A 90 -23.65 30.15 17.33
C PRO A 90 -23.30 31.06 18.51
N GLN A 91 -22.79 30.49 19.60
CA GLN A 91 -22.37 31.25 20.78
C GLN A 91 -21.20 32.19 20.45
N ARG A 92 -20.22 31.75 19.65
CA ARG A 92 -19.10 32.59 19.24
C ARG A 92 -19.55 33.69 18.29
N ILE A 93 -20.40 33.37 17.32
CA ILE A 93 -21.00 34.35 16.41
C ILE A 93 -21.77 35.41 17.19
N GLN A 94 -22.62 34.99 18.12
CA GLN A 94 -23.38 35.88 18.99
C GLN A 94 -22.45 36.75 19.86
N SER A 95 -21.39 36.17 20.42
CA SER A 95 -20.41 36.92 21.22
C SER A 95 -19.69 38.01 20.41
N ILE A 96 -19.36 37.73 19.14
CA ILE A 96 -18.72 38.69 18.24
C ILE A 96 -19.72 39.77 17.85
N ALA A 97 -20.96 39.40 17.50
CA ALA A 97 -22.03 40.33 17.16
C ALA A 97 -22.33 41.30 18.32
N MET A 98 -22.41 40.80 19.55
CA MET A 98 -22.65 41.64 20.72
C MET A 98 -21.44 42.50 21.10
N LYS A 99 -20.22 41.92 21.13
CA LYS A 99 -19.02 42.65 21.61
C LYS A 99 -18.46 43.61 20.57
N LYS A 100 -18.34 43.20 19.31
CA LYS A 100 -17.70 43.99 18.24
C LYS A 100 -18.71 44.81 17.44
N LEU A 101 -19.87 44.24 17.10
CA LEU A 101 -20.87 44.92 16.26
C LEU A 101 -21.95 45.65 17.07
N LYS A 102 -21.86 45.61 18.40
CA LYS A 102 -22.81 46.25 19.33
C LYS A 102 -24.26 45.84 19.06
N MET A 103 -24.49 44.64 18.53
CA MET A 103 -25.82 44.10 18.31
C MET A 103 -26.44 43.72 19.66
N ILE A 104 -27.72 44.04 19.84
CA ILE A 104 -28.48 43.77 21.06
C ILE A 104 -29.46 42.63 20.76
N LYS A 105 -29.53 41.63 21.65
CA LYS A 105 -30.50 40.54 21.50
C LYS A 105 -31.91 41.13 21.74
N PRO A 106 -32.86 40.96 20.81
CA PRO A 106 -34.22 41.45 21.01
C PRO A 106 -34.88 40.73 22.20
N ALA A 107 -35.79 41.42 22.87
CA ALA A 107 -36.61 40.82 23.94
C ALA A 107 -37.56 39.78 23.34
N ASP A 108 -37.66 38.61 23.97
CA ASP A 108 -38.55 37.54 23.51
C ASP A 108 -40.01 38.02 23.53
N VAL A 109 -40.65 38.02 22.36
CA VAL A 109 -42.06 38.42 22.21
C VAL A 109 -42.94 37.32 22.81
N ARG A 110 -43.60 37.62 23.93
CA ARG A 110 -44.60 36.73 24.53
C ARG A 110 -45.97 37.07 23.98
N TYR A 111 -46.55 36.18 23.18
CA TYR A 111 -47.92 36.31 22.72
C TYR A 111 -48.88 35.84 23.82
N ILE A 112 -49.79 36.70 24.24
CA ILE A 112 -50.92 36.33 25.09
C ILE A 112 -51.99 35.76 24.16
N VAL A 113 -52.21 34.45 24.22
CA VAL A 113 -53.31 33.79 23.49
C VAL A 113 -54.59 34.03 24.29
N TYR A 114 -55.41 34.98 23.84
CA TYR A 114 -56.77 35.12 24.35
C TYR A 114 -57.58 33.92 23.84
N LYS A 115 -58.15 33.12 24.77
CA LYS A 115 -59.08 32.04 24.42
C LYS A 115 -60.23 32.64 23.62
N GLU A 116 -60.51 32.05 22.46
CA GLU A 116 -61.68 32.37 21.64
C GLU A 116 -62.94 32.36 22.52
N VAL A 117 -63.72 33.43 22.42
CA VAL A 117 -65.01 33.56 23.08
C VAL A 117 -65.92 32.46 22.53
N GLN A 118 -66.24 31.47 23.36
CA GLN A 118 -67.27 30.48 23.05
C GLN A 118 -68.57 31.20 22.71
N ASP A 119 -68.96 31.10 21.45
CA ASP A 119 -70.27 31.54 20.97
C ASP A 119 -71.35 30.72 21.69
N LYS A 120 -72.05 31.34 22.63
CA LYS A 120 -73.16 30.69 23.35
C LYS A 120 -74.32 30.54 22.37
N PRO A 121 -74.90 29.33 22.18
CA PRO A 121 -76.08 29.17 21.34
C PRO A 121 -77.24 29.96 21.95
N ARG A 122 -77.85 30.83 21.13
CA ARG A 122 -79.06 31.59 21.48
C ARG A 122 -80.13 30.62 21.97
N LEU A 123 -80.52 30.78 23.24
CA LEU A 123 -81.64 30.08 23.85
C LEU A 123 -82.93 30.42 23.07
N ALA A 124 -83.52 29.40 22.46
CA ALA A 124 -84.84 29.46 21.86
C ALA A 124 -85.89 29.58 22.98
N TYR A 125 -86.30 30.82 23.27
CA TYR A 125 -87.46 31.05 24.12
C TYR A 125 -88.71 31.18 23.23
N ALA A 126 -89.47 30.09 23.25
CA ALA A 126 -90.93 29.98 23.11
C ALA A 126 -91.69 31.21 22.61
N GLN A 127 -92.23 31.11 21.38
CA GLN A 127 -93.49 31.77 21.05
C GLN A 127 -94.61 30.74 21.21
N LYS A 128 -95.32 30.84 22.33
CA LYS A 128 -96.58 30.17 22.61
C LYS A 128 -97.64 31.29 22.69
N ASN A 129 -98.76 31.07 21.98
CA ASN A 129 -100.02 31.83 22.01
C ASN A 129 -99.96 33.18 21.24
N PHE A 130 -100.90 33.55 20.36
CA PHE A 130 -102.29 33.16 20.11
C PHE A 130 -102.56 33.06 18.60
#